data_AF-A0A2E2TLU8-F1
#
_entry.id   AF-A0A2E2TLU8-F1
#
_cell.length_a   1.000
_cell.length_b   1.000
_cell.length_c   1.000
_cell.angle_alpha   90.00
_cell.angle_beta   90.00
_cell.angle_gamma   90.00
#
_symmetry.space_group_name_H-M   'P 1'
#
loop_
_entity.id
_entity.type
_entity.pdbx_description
1 polymer ?
#
loop_
_entity_poly.entity_id
_entity_poly.type
_entity_poly.pdbx_seq_one_letter_code
_entity_poly.pdbx_strand_id
1 'polypeptide(L)'
;MDENQQVNNENQAPPQDTQASAPAPEQGGKGALIGAIIVVLILIGLGVYVFSNREIPTDLSDEESAQIEQGILNLPDEQRASLEAQGSTDALSEIEQDANSTDLNNLDAELQAIDEELGEL
;
A
#
# COMPACT_ATOMS: atom_id res chain seq x y z
N MET A 1 -76.74 48.18 -32.96
CA MET A 1 -76.35 48.56 -34.33
C MET A 1 -74.86 48.79 -34.29
N ASP A 2 -74.20 47.99 -35.12
CA ASP A 2 -72.78 47.77 -35.25
C ASP A 2 -71.98 49.05 -35.45
N GLU A 3 -70.80 49.12 -34.84
CA GLU A 3 -69.61 49.40 -35.65
C GLU A 3 -68.34 48.83 -35.03
N ASN A 4 -67.81 47.88 -35.79
CA ASN A 4 -66.50 47.27 -35.71
C ASN A 4 -65.48 48.20 -36.39
N GLN A 5 -64.25 48.22 -35.86
CA GLN A 5 -62.94 48.57 -36.47
C GLN A 5 -62.13 49.40 -35.45
N GLN A 6 -60.88 49.09 -35.10
CA GLN A 6 -59.83 48.57 -35.95
C GLN A 6 -58.74 47.90 -35.09
N VAL A 7 -58.25 46.79 -35.62
CA VAL A 7 -57.04 46.07 -35.23
C VAL A 7 -55.83 46.99 -35.34
N ASN A 8 -54.96 47.06 -34.33
CA ASN A 8 -53.54 47.17 -34.60
C ASN A 8 -52.73 46.26 -33.69
N ASN A 9 -51.83 45.54 -34.35
CA ASN A 9 -51.14 44.34 -33.92
C ASN A 9 -49.67 44.72 -33.72
N GLU A 10 -49.18 44.75 -32.48
CA GLU A 10 -47.75 44.76 -32.20
C GLU A 10 -47.43 43.67 -31.18
N ASN A 11 -47.28 42.47 -31.74
CA ASN A 11 -46.70 41.30 -31.11
C ASN A 11 -45.22 41.60 -30.74
N GLN A 12 -44.98 42.22 -29.60
CA GLN A 12 -43.64 42.31 -29.00
C GLN A 12 -43.39 41.04 -28.20
N ALA A 13 -42.54 40.16 -28.72
CA ALA A 13 -41.99 39.04 -27.97
C ALA A 13 -41.23 39.56 -26.74
N PRO A 14 -41.31 38.90 -25.57
CA PRO A 14 -40.46 39.26 -24.44
C PRO A 14 -38.99 39.06 -24.83
N PRO A 15 -38.07 39.97 -24.43
CA PRO A 15 -36.65 39.74 -24.62
C PRO A 15 -36.25 38.43 -23.91
N GLN A 16 -35.69 37.49 -24.67
CA GLN A 16 -35.02 36.33 -24.10
C GLN A 16 -33.72 36.83 -23.47
N ASP A 17 -33.78 37.11 -22.17
CA ASP A 17 -32.59 37.29 -21.36
C ASP A 17 -31.80 35.99 -21.35
N THR A 18 -30.67 36.05 -22.05
CA THR A 18 -29.41 35.34 -21.79
C THR A 18 -29.52 34.04 -20.99
N GLN A 19 -29.49 32.94 -21.74
CA GLN A 19 -28.97 31.65 -21.31
C GLN A 19 -27.66 31.88 -20.54
N ALA A 20 -27.71 31.76 -19.22
CA ALA A 20 -26.52 31.77 -18.38
C ALA A 20 -25.68 30.53 -18.74
N SER A 21 -24.63 30.77 -19.52
CA SER A 21 -23.60 29.78 -19.82
C SER A 21 -23.07 29.21 -18.51
N ALA A 22 -23.15 27.88 -18.38
CA ALA A 22 -22.40 27.15 -17.37
C ALA A 22 -20.91 27.54 -17.47
N PRO A 23 -20.17 27.61 -16.34
CA PRO A 23 -18.75 27.90 -16.38
C PRO A 23 -18.06 26.89 -17.30
N ALA A 24 -17.35 27.39 -18.31
CA ALA A 24 -16.50 26.57 -19.14
C ALA A 24 -15.50 25.80 -18.26
N PRO A 25 -15.15 24.54 -18.57
CA PRO A 25 -14.09 23.85 -17.86
C PRO A 25 -12.81 24.68 -17.98
N GLU A 26 -12.26 25.10 -16.85
CA GLU A 26 -11.00 25.84 -16.81
C GLU A 26 -9.93 25.00 -17.52
N GLN A 27 -9.42 25.52 -18.64
CA GLN A 27 -8.25 24.93 -19.28
C GLN A 27 -7.09 25.06 -18.29
N GLY A 28 -6.61 23.91 -17.79
CA GLY A 28 -5.54 23.84 -16.80
C GLY A 28 -4.40 24.79 -17.15
N GLY A 29 -4.23 25.82 -16.32
CA GLY A 29 -3.16 26.79 -16.50
C GLY A 29 -1.81 26.11 -16.41
N LYS A 30 -0.84 26.55 -17.22
CA LYS A 30 0.55 26.05 -17.22
C LYS A 30 1.19 26.02 -15.82
N GLY A 31 0.66 26.78 -14.86
CA GLY A 31 1.06 26.75 -13.45
C GLY A 31 0.86 25.39 -12.77
N ALA A 32 -0.20 24.64 -13.08
CA ALA A 32 -0.40 23.30 -12.52
C ALA A 32 0.66 22.31 -13.03
N LEU A 33 1.00 22.41 -14.32
CA LEU A 33 2.06 21.62 -14.93
C LEU A 33 3.44 21.96 -14.33
N ILE A 34 3.73 23.26 -14.17
CA ILE A 34 4.99 23.72 -13.55
C ILE A 34 5.07 23.27 -12.08
N GLY A 35 3.96 23.34 -11.34
CA GLY A 35 3.88 22.86 -9.95
C GLY A 35 4.15 21.35 -9.86
N ALA A 36 3.55 20.56 -10.74
CA ALA A 36 3.78 19.12 -10.79
C ALA A 36 5.27 18.79 -11.07
N ILE A 37 5.91 19.52 -11.98
CA ILE A 37 7.34 19.34 -12.28
C ILE A 37 8.21 19.60 -11.04
N ILE A 38 7.93 20.67 -10.29
CA ILE A 38 8.68 21.00 -9.07
C ILE A 38 8.54 19.90 -8.01
N VAL A 39 7.32 19.39 -7.79
CA VAL A 39 7.06 18.31 -6.83
C VAL A 39 7.82 17.04 -7.21
N VAL A 40 7.83 16.66 -8.50
CA VAL A 40 8.58 15.50 -8.99
C VAL A 40 10.08 15.65 -8.75
N LEU A 41 10.65 16.83 -9.00
CA LEU A 41 12.07 17.10 -8.75
C LEU A 41 12.42 17.00 -7.27
N ILE A 42 11.55 17.49 -6.38
CA ILE A 42 11.73 17.36 -4.93
C ILE A 42 11.68 15.89 -4.50
N LEU A 43 10.73 15.10 -5.01
CA LEU A 43 10.62 13.67 -4.68
C LEU A 43 11.83 12.87 -5.16
N ILE A 44 12.35 13.15 -6.36
CA ILE A 44 13.57 12.52 -6.86
C ILE A 44 14.77 12.91 -5.98
N GLY A 45 14.90 14.20 -5.65
CA GLY A 45 15.98 14.68 -4.78
C GLY A 45 15.93 14.07 -3.38
N LEU A 46 14.74 13.97 -2.78
CA LEU A 46 14.54 13.32 -1.48
C LEU A 46 14.82 11.83 -1.54
N GLY A 47 14.35 11.15 -2.60
CA GLY A 47 14.64 9.73 -2.83
C GLY A 47 16.14 9.48 -2.88
N VAL A 48 16.87 10.18 -3.76
CA VAL A 48 18.32 10.04 -3.88
C VAL A 48 19.03 10.39 -2.56
N TYR A 49 18.64 11.48 -1.89
CA TYR A 49 19.24 11.86 -0.61
C TYR A 49 19.07 10.79 0.48
N VAL A 50 17.89 10.18 0.57
CA VAL A 50 17.61 9.11 1.54
C VAL A 50 18.35 7.81 1.19
N PHE A 51 18.41 7.45 -0.10
CA PHE A 51 19.03 6.19 -0.52
C PHE A 51 20.57 6.28 -0.63
N SER A 52 21.15 7.45 -0.93
CA SER A 52 22.60 7.61 -1.04
C SER A 52 23.33 7.66 0.29
N ASN A 53 22.65 8.00 1.39
CA ASN A 53 23.23 8.03 2.72
C ASN A 53 23.07 6.72 3.51
N ARG A 54 22.48 5.69 2.89
CA ARG A 54 22.49 4.34 3.45
C ARG A 54 23.81 3.68 3.06
N GLU A 55 24.80 3.77 3.95
CA GLU A 55 25.89 2.79 3.97
C GLU A 55 25.22 1.43 4.22
N ILE A 56 25.22 0.55 3.23
CA ILE A 56 24.86 -0.85 3.44
C ILE A 56 26.06 -1.43 4.21
N PRO A 57 25.93 -1.86 5.47
CA PRO A 57 27.02 -2.52 6.17
C PRO A 57 27.24 -3.88 5.50
N THR A 58 28.13 -3.92 4.51
CA THR A 58 28.64 -5.15 3.93
C THR A 58 29.92 -5.51 4.65
N ASP A 59 29.84 -5.90 5.92
CA ASP A 59 30.97 -6.55 6.61
C ASP A 59 30.44 -7.25 7.87
N LEU A 60 29.84 -8.43 7.68
CA LEU A 60 30.05 -9.50 8.64
C LEU A 60 31.42 -10.08 8.28
N SER A 61 32.36 -10.07 9.21
CA SER A 61 33.63 -10.76 8.97
C SER A 61 33.38 -12.27 8.74
N ASP A 62 34.24 -12.93 7.98
CA ASP A 62 34.16 -14.39 7.77
C ASP A 62 34.16 -15.16 9.12
N GLU A 63 34.77 -14.58 10.16
CA GLU A 63 34.77 -15.12 11.53
C GLU A 63 33.41 -14.96 12.22
N GLU A 64 32.72 -13.82 12.09
CA GLU A 64 31.38 -13.62 12.64
C GLU A 64 30.35 -14.50 11.94
N SER A 65 30.45 -14.63 10.61
CA SER A 65 29.58 -15.53 9.83
C SER A 65 29.74 -16.99 10.25
N ALA A 66 30.97 -17.45 10.47
CA ALA A 66 31.24 -18.81 10.94
C ALA A 66 30.78 -19.05 12.39
N GLN A 67 30.82 -18.03 13.25
CA GLN A 67 30.37 -18.11 14.64
C GLN A 67 28.83 -18.16 14.74
N ILE A 68 28.14 -17.39 13.90
CA ILE A 68 26.67 -17.43 13.78
C ILE A 68 26.21 -18.79 13.23
N GLU A 69 26.87 -19.30 12.19
CA GLU A 69 26.53 -20.59 11.58
C GLU A 69 26.67 -21.74 12.60
N GLN A 70 27.75 -21.75 13.39
CA GLN A 70 27.93 -22.77 14.45
C GLN A 70 27.04 -22.57 15.68
N GLY A 71 26.60 -21.33 15.96
CA GLY A 71 25.66 -21.01 17.03
C GLY A 71 24.25 -21.50 16.73
N ILE A 72 23.75 -21.26 15.51
CA ILE A 72 22.40 -21.66 15.08
C ILE A 72 22.28 -23.19 14.92
N LEU A 73 23.32 -23.86 14.43
CA LEU A 73 23.32 -25.33 14.26
C LEU A 73 23.28 -26.12 15.59
N ASN A 74 23.68 -25.50 16.71
CA ASN A 74 23.78 -26.16 18.02
C ASN A 74 22.72 -25.73 19.03
N LEU A 75 21.80 -24.83 18.67
CA LEU A 75 20.64 -24.52 19.50
C LEU A 75 19.61 -25.65 19.36
N PRO A 76 19.22 -26.35 20.43
CA PRO A 76 18.09 -27.26 20.40
C PRO A 76 16.83 -26.45 20.13
N ASP A 77 16.31 -26.57 18.92
CA ASP A 77 15.02 -25.98 18.57
C ASP A 77 13.91 -26.93 19.07
N GLU A 78 13.48 -26.71 20.31
CA GLU A 78 12.43 -27.50 20.96
C GLU A 78 11.11 -27.44 20.18
N GLN A 79 10.87 -26.36 19.43
CA GLN A 79 9.69 -26.21 18.59
C GLN A 79 9.80 -27.09 17.34
N ARG A 80 10.98 -27.14 16.69
CA ARG A 80 11.23 -28.10 15.61
C ARG A 80 11.11 -29.55 16.07
N ALA A 81 11.59 -29.90 17.25
CA ALA A 81 11.42 -31.25 17.78
C ALA A 81 9.93 -31.62 17.95
N SER A 82 9.09 -30.65 18.31
CA SER A 82 7.63 -30.83 18.38
C SER A 82 6.98 -30.96 16.99
N LEU A 83 7.49 -30.26 15.98
CA LEU A 83 7.00 -30.35 14.60
C LEU A 83 7.44 -31.64 13.90
N GLU A 84 8.66 -32.13 14.20
CA GLU A 84 9.19 -33.40 13.70
C GLU A 84 8.46 -34.63 14.27
N ALA A 85 7.69 -34.46 15.35
CA ALA A 85 6.86 -35.50 15.94
C ALA A 85 5.52 -35.73 15.18
N GLN A 86 5.23 -34.98 14.12
CA GLN A 86 4.02 -35.19 13.30
C GLN A 86 4.03 -36.56 12.60
N GLY A 87 2.86 -37.20 12.53
CA GLY A 87 2.71 -38.51 11.91
C GLY A 87 2.93 -38.50 10.40
N SER A 88 3.41 -39.63 9.85
CA SER A 88 3.65 -39.80 8.39
C SER A 88 2.52 -40.59 7.70
N THR A 89 1.32 -40.51 8.24
CA THR A 89 0.20 -41.40 7.96
C THR A 89 -0.84 -40.72 7.08
N ASP A 90 -1.38 -41.47 6.11
CA ASP A 90 -2.44 -40.99 5.21
C ASP A 90 -3.85 -41.29 5.75
N ALA A 91 -3.95 -41.80 6.99
CA ALA A 91 -5.23 -42.03 7.63
C ALA A 91 -5.87 -40.69 8.07
N LEU A 92 -7.07 -40.40 7.58
CA LEU A 92 -7.78 -39.14 7.87
C LEU A 92 -7.92 -38.86 9.37
N SER A 93 -8.19 -39.90 10.17
CA SER A 93 -8.34 -39.79 11.63
C SER A 93 -7.03 -39.37 12.34
N GLU A 94 -5.88 -39.69 11.75
CA GLU A 94 -4.58 -39.41 12.34
C GLU A 94 -4.13 -37.99 11.93
N ILE A 95 -4.43 -37.56 10.70
CA ILE A 95 -4.25 -36.16 10.25
C ILE A 95 -5.08 -35.20 11.10
N GLU A 96 -6.34 -35.55 11.40
CA GLU A 96 -7.21 -34.74 12.27
C GLU A 96 -6.66 -34.66 13.69
N GLN A 97 -5.98 -35.70 14.17
CA GLN A 97 -5.34 -35.70 15.48
C GLN A 97 -4.10 -34.79 15.48
N ASP A 98 -3.25 -34.88 14.46
CA ASP A 98 -2.03 -34.08 14.33
C ASP A 98 -2.34 -32.59 14.16
N ALA A 99 -3.38 -32.25 13.39
CA ALA A 99 -3.83 -30.87 13.24
C ALA A 99 -4.36 -30.28 14.55
N ASN A 100 -5.00 -31.10 15.40
CA ASN A 100 -5.49 -30.65 16.71
C ASN A 100 -4.40 -30.63 17.80
N SER A 101 -3.32 -31.39 17.64
CA SER A 101 -2.20 -31.42 18.59
C SER A 101 -1.12 -30.39 18.28
N THR A 102 -1.13 -29.81 17.08
CA THR A 102 -0.22 -28.73 16.69
C THR A 102 -0.54 -27.46 17.48
N ASP A 103 0.38 -27.04 18.34
CA ASP A 103 0.27 -25.79 19.12
C ASP A 103 0.70 -24.59 18.27
N LEU A 104 -0.26 -23.76 17.87
CA LEU A 104 -0.03 -22.53 17.10
C LEU A 104 -0.25 -21.25 17.94
N ASN A 105 -0.44 -21.38 19.25
CA ASN A 105 -0.83 -20.24 20.09
C ASN A 105 0.27 -19.18 20.24
N ASN A 106 1.53 -19.55 19.99
CA ASN A 106 2.68 -18.67 20.14
C ASN A 106 3.29 -18.20 18.81
N LEU A 107 2.66 -18.54 17.68
CA LEU A 107 3.22 -18.25 16.35
C LEU A 107 3.42 -16.74 16.14
N ASP A 108 2.49 -15.91 16.60
CA ASP A 108 2.59 -14.45 16.49
C ASP A 108 3.78 -13.90 17.32
N ALA A 109 4.04 -14.47 18.48
CA ALA A 109 5.15 -14.06 19.35
C ALA A 109 6.51 -14.52 18.79
N GLU A 110 6.56 -15.71 18.20
CA GLU A 110 7.73 -16.23 17.50
C GLU A 110 8.05 -15.41 16.25
N LEU A 111 7.04 -15.07 15.44
CA LEU A 111 7.22 -14.21 14.26
C LEU A 111 7.68 -12.80 14.64
N GLN A 112 7.14 -12.24 15.73
CA GLN A 112 7.59 -10.95 16.24
C GLN A 112 9.05 -11.01 16.72
N ALA A 113 9.46 -12.09 17.40
CA ALA A 113 10.84 -12.26 17.84
C ALA A 113 11.83 -12.33 16.66
N ILE A 114 11.45 -12.98 15.55
CA ILE A 114 12.24 -13.03 14.32
C ILE A 114 12.33 -11.64 13.67
N ASP A 115 11.22 -10.90 13.61
CA ASP A 115 11.21 -9.52 13.07
C ASP A 115 12.07 -8.57 13.91
N GLU A 116 12.08 -8.73 15.24
CA GLU A 116 12.93 -7.96 16.16
C GLU A 116 14.41 -8.33 16.00
N GLU A 117 14.74 -9.62 15.84
CA GLU A 117 16.13 -10.09 15.62
C GLU A 117 16.68 -9.63 14.27
N LEU A 118 15.88 -9.68 13.19
CA LEU A 118 16.31 -9.28 11.85
C LEU A 118 16.22 -7.77 11.59
N GLY A 119 15.46 -7.03 12.40
CA GLY A 119 15.32 -5.58 12.31
C GLY A 119 16.40 -4.78 13.07
N GLU A 120 17.15 -5.43 13.96
CA GLU A 120 18.28 -4.85 14.72
C GLU A 120 19.66 -5.08 14.06
N LEU A 121 19.70 -5.66 12.85
CA LEU A 121 20.89 -5.78 11.98
C LEU A 121 20.96 -4.66 10.92
#